data_AF-A0A818MSM8-F1
#
_entry.id   AF-A0A818MSM8-F1
#
_cell.length_a   1.000
_cell.length_b   1.000
_cell.length_c   1.000
_cell.angle_alpha   90.00
_cell.angle_beta   90.00
_cell.angle_gamma   90.00
#
_symmetry.space_group_name_H-M   'P 1'
#
loop_
_entity.id
_entity.type
_entity.pdbx_description
1 polymer ?
#
loop_
_entity_poly.entity_id
_entity_poly.type
_entity_poly.pdbx_seq_one_letter_code
_entity_poly.pdbx_strand_id
1 'polypeptide(L)' 'GNLKFTDVDGEHCSITRSNDKNDQLKWISKLLSCEESEISSALTSRVVAARNEVIQARQNMTRAYYGRDALTK' A
#
# COMPACT_ATOMS: atom_id res chain seq x y z
N GLY A 1 -5.92 -3.92 10.18
CA GLY A 1 -6.99 -3.76 9.15
C GLY A 1 -7.11 -4.99 8.25
N ASN A 2 -8.15 -5.06 7.40
CA ASN A 2 -8.45 -6.21 6.53
C ASN A 2 -7.59 -6.30 5.26
N LEU A 3 -6.85 -5.25 4.93
CA LEU A 3 -6.01 -5.19 3.75
C LEU A 3 -4.79 -6.11 3.91
N LYS A 4 -4.59 -7.00 2.93
CA LYS A 4 -3.51 -7.98 2.88
C LYS A 4 -2.48 -7.59 1.82
N PHE A 5 -1.23 -7.91 2.08
CA PHE A 5 -0.13 -7.71 1.16
C PHE A 5 0.41 -9.08 0.73
N THR A 6 0.92 -9.15 -0.48
CA THR A 6 1.62 -10.30 -1.05
C THR A 6 3.02 -9.88 -1.42
N ASP A 7 3.97 -10.78 -1.19
CA ASP A 7 5.33 -10.60 -1.67
C ASP A 7 5.38 -10.86 -3.18
N VAL A 8 6.11 -10.02 -3.91
CA VAL A 8 6.26 -10.13 -5.38
C VAL A 8 7.61 -10.70 -5.77
N ASP A 9 8.71 -10.28 -5.11
CA ASP A 9 10.09 -10.56 -5.54
C ASP A 9 11.08 -10.78 -4.36
N GLY A 10 10.60 -11.05 -3.15
CA GLY A 10 11.37 -11.19 -1.90
C GLY A 10 11.73 -9.87 -1.20
N GLU A 11 11.67 -8.75 -1.92
CA GLU A 11 11.99 -7.42 -1.40
C GLU A 11 10.80 -6.45 -1.42
N HIS A 12 9.86 -6.69 -2.34
CA HIS A 12 8.76 -5.79 -2.63
C HIS A 12 7.41 -6.45 -2.35
N CYS A 13 6.46 -5.65 -1.88
CA CYS A 13 5.10 -6.12 -1.69
C CYS A 13 4.09 -5.39 -2.59
N SER A 14 3.02 -6.09 -2.92
CA SER A 14 1.82 -5.56 -3.56
C SER A 14 0.61 -5.81 -2.68
N ILE A 15 -0.45 -5.04 -2.90
CA ILE A 15 -1.74 -5.32 -2.26
C ILE A 15 -2.36 -6.54 -2.93
N THR A 16 -2.85 -7.49 -2.14
CA THR A 16 -3.59 -8.64 -2.65
C THR A 16 -4.93 -8.14 -3.18
N ARG A 17 -5.10 -8.19 -4.51
CA ARG A 17 -6.40 -7.94 -5.15
C ARG A 17 -7.17 -9.23 -5.22
N SER A 18 -8.42 -9.20 -4.75
CA SER A 18 -9.36 -10.31 -4.92
C SER A 18 -10.33 -9.90 -6.02
N ASN A 19 -10.54 -10.75 -7.02
CA ASN A 19 -11.46 -10.49 -8.13
C ASN A 19 -12.95 -10.53 -7.72
N ASP A 20 -13.23 -10.50 -6.41
CA ASP A 20 -14.52 -10.74 -5.78
C ASP A 20 -15.09 -9.47 -5.14
N LYS A 21 -16.35 -9.54 -4.70
CA LYS A 21 -17.03 -8.50 -3.89
C LYS A 21 -16.29 -8.11 -2.60
N ASN A 22 -15.25 -8.84 -2.21
CA ASN A 22 -14.45 -8.61 -1.01
C ASN A 22 -13.12 -7.89 -1.27
N ASP A 23 -12.98 -7.20 -2.40
CA ASP A 23 -11.83 -6.33 -2.64
C ASP A 23 -11.77 -5.19 -1.61
N GLN A 24 -10.90 -5.37 -0.62
CA GLN A 24 -10.71 -4.43 0.48
C GLN A 24 -10.12 -3.11 -0.03
N LEU A 25 -9.31 -3.12 -1.10
CA LEU A 25 -8.73 -1.91 -1.66
C LEU A 25 -9.83 -1.03 -2.26
N LYS A 26 -10.73 -1.65 -3.02
CA LYS A 26 -11.90 -0.97 -3.60
C LYS A 26 -12.85 -0.40 -2.54
N TRP A 27 -13.06 -1.14 -1.46
CA TRP A 27 -13.87 -0.65 -0.33
C TRP A 27 -13.24 0.56 0.35
N ILE A 28 -11.94 0.51 0.64
CA ILE A 28 -11.19 1.63 1.26
C ILE A 28 -11.13 2.84 0.33
N SER A 29 -10.92 2.63 -0.98
CA SER A 29 -10.96 3.68 -2.00
C SER A 29 -12.28 4.44 -1.99
N LYS A 30 -13.40 3.73 -1.94
CA LYS A 30 -14.72 4.36 -1.82
C LYS A 30 -14.92 5.09 -0.49
N LEU A 31 -14.47 4.51 0.61
CA LEU A 31 -14.64 5.09 1.94
C LEU A 31 -13.84 6.41 2.08
N LEU A 32 -12.61 6.43 1.58
CA LEU A 32 -11.71 7.58 1.66
C LEU A 32 -11.89 8.55 0.48
N SER A 33 -12.70 8.19 -0.52
CA SER A 33 -12.87 8.97 -1.76
C SER A 33 -11.54 9.28 -2.47
N CYS A 34 -10.65 8.28 -2.55
CA CYS A 34 -9.36 8.35 -3.27
C CYS A 34 -9.30 7.25 -4.33
N GLU A 35 -8.40 7.37 -5.31
CA GLU A 35 -8.21 6.30 -6.29
C GLU A 35 -7.52 5.07 -5.67
N GLU A 36 -7.89 3.87 -6.15
CA GLU A 36 -7.26 2.61 -5.73
C GLU A 36 -5.74 2.61 -6.03
N SER A 37 -5.34 3.25 -7.13
CA SER A 37 -3.94 3.46 -7.55
C SER A 37 -3.16 4.23 -6.50
N GLU A 38 -3.73 5.34 -6.01
CA GLU A 38 -3.11 6.22 -5.01
C GLU A 38 -2.94 5.51 -3.66
N ILE A 39 -3.98 4.81 -3.19
CA ILE A 39 -3.91 4.05 -1.94
C ILE A 39 -2.88 2.92 -2.07
N SER A 40 -2.86 2.24 -3.22
CA SER A 40 -1.88 1.18 -3.46
C SER A 40 -0.45 1.70 -3.47
N SER A 41 -0.21 2.84 -4.12
CA SER A 41 1.09 3.49 -4.15
C SER A 41 1.49 3.96 -2.75
N ALA A 42 0.60 4.62 -2.02
CA ALA A 42 0.88 5.15 -0.68
C ALA A 42 1.23 4.07 0.35
N LEU A 43 0.62 2.87 0.25
CA LEU A 43 0.87 1.77 1.18
C LEU A 43 2.06 0.87 0.79
N THR A 44 2.41 0.82 -0.50
CA THR A 44 3.48 -0.05 -1.02
C THR A 44 4.75 0.70 -1.41
N SER A 45 4.68 2.02 -1.57
CA SER A 45 5.79 2.88 -1.96
C SER A 45 5.94 4.00 -0.96
N ARG A 46 7.18 4.33 -0.62
CA ARG A 46 7.50 5.46 0.25
C ARG A 46 8.35 6.46 -0.51
N VAL A 47 7.95 7.72 -0.41
CA VAL A 47 8.77 8.82 -0.88
C VAL A 47 9.91 9.03 0.12
N VAL A 48 11.15 8.85 -0.33
CA VAL A 48 12.37 9.08 0.44
C VAL A 48 13.11 10.23 -0.22
N ALA A 49 13.31 11.31 0.53
CA ALA A 49 14.17 12.40 0.11
C ALA A 49 15.63 12.01 0.41
N ALA A 50 16.45 11.86 -0.64
CA ALA A 50 17.87 11.57 -0.52
C ALA A 50 18.67 12.63 -1.27
N ARG A 51 19.47 13.43 -0.54
CA ARG A 51 20.45 14.39 -1.09
C ARG A 51 19.96 15.13 -2.36
N ASN A 52 18.85 15.86 -2.24
CA ASN A 52 18.17 16.63 -3.31
C ASN A 52 17.29 15.85 -4.31
N GLU A 53 17.16 14.53 -4.22
CA GLU A 53 16.24 13.75 -5.07
C GLU A 53 15.11 13.10 -4.26
N VAL A 54 13.93 13.08 -4.87
CA VAL A 54 12.72 12.46 -4.31
C VAL A 54 12.59 11.07 -4.95
N ILE A 55 12.97 10.04 -4.20
CA ILE A 55 12.97 8.65 -4.70
C ILE A 55 11.74 7.92 -4.16
N GLN A 56 10.94 7.31 -5.04
CA GLN A 56 9.89 6.37 -4.63
C GLN A 56 10.50 4.99 -4.39
N ALA A 57 10.75 4.66 -3.14
CA ALA A 57 11.24 3.35 -2.72
C ALA A 57 10.06 2.40 -2.46
N ARG A 58 9.97 1.32 -3.22
CA ARG A 58 9.03 0.23 -2.97
C ARG A 58 9.36 -0.44 -1.62
N GLN A 59 8.33 -0.86 -0.89
CA GLN A 59 8.45 -1.35 0.48
C GLN A 59 8.21 -2.86 0.55
N ASN A 60 8.78 -3.47 1.59
CA ASN A 60 8.51 -4.85 1.96
C ASN A 60 7.19 -5.00 2.75
N MET A 61 6.69 -6.22 2.88
CA MET A 61 5.41 -6.51 3.55
C MET A 61 5.35 -5.99 4.99
N THR A 62 6.42 -6.18 5.77
CA THR A 62 6.47 -5.76 7.18
C THR A 62 6.20 -4.27 7.32
N ARG A 63 6.88 -3.45 6.50
CA ARG A 63 6.70 -1.99 6.51
C ARG A 63 5.32 -1.58 6.00
N ALA A 64 4.78 -2.26 5.01
CA ALA A 64 3.42 -2.00 4.52
C ALA A 64 2.35 -2.27 5.61
N TYR A 65 2.50 -3.33 6.41
CA TYR A 65 1.64 -3.59 7.56
C TYR A 65 1.74 -2.49 8.62
N TYR A 66 2.96 -2.02 8.93
CA TYR A 66 3.14 -0.87 9.83
C TYR A 66 2.48 0.41 9.29
N GLY A 67 2.64 0.69 7.99
CA GLY A 67 2.02 1.85 7.33
C GLY A 67 0.49 1.81 7.38
N ARG A 68 -0.09 0.64 7.10
CA ARG A 68 -1.53 0.40 7.26
C ARG A 68 -2.00 0.68 8.67
N ASP A 69 -1.30 0.14 9.67
CA ASP A 69 -1.73 0.26 11.07
C ASP A 69 -1.58 1.71 11.58
N ALA A 70 -0.57 2.44 11.09
CA ALA A 70 -0.42 3.88 11.34
C ALA A 70 -1.55 4.70 10.70
N LEU A 71 -2.02 4.34 9.50
CA LEU A 71 -3.15 5.03 8.84
C LEU A 71 -4.47 4.86 9.62
N THR A 72 -4.63 3.77 10.36
CA THR A 72 -5.81 3.52 11.21
C THR A 72 -5.79 4.20 12.57
N LYS A 73 -4.65 4.75 13.02
CA LYS A 73 -4.53 5.46 14.30
C LYS A 73 -4.85 6.94 14.12
#